data_AF-A0A0G0XD73-F1
#
_entry.id   AF-A0A0G0XD73-F1
#
_cell.length_a   1.000
_cell.length_b   1.000
_cell.length_c   1.000
_cell.angle_alpha   90.00
_cell.angle_beta   90.00
_cell.angle_gamma   90.00
#
_symmetry.space_group_name_H-M   'P 1'
#
loop_
_entity.id
_entity.type
_entity.pdbx_description
1 polymer ?
#
loop_
_entity_poly.entity_id
_entity_poly.type
_entity_poly.pdbx_seq_one_letter_code
_entity_poly.pdbx_strand_id
1 'polypeptide(L)'
;MDRFNRYVFVSLVIAKIAMSIYIILEWLNEYYELTHAMIYHRRGVFFKKEEKVPLSIIWQVELSRGILGTLLNYGTIDLFDQRFNKHMSLYLIHNPLRYFRILEDLIPKLEERRETIREHVLETDEEDEDHLIFKQD
;
A
#
# COMPACT_ATOMS: atom_id res chain seq x y z
N MET A 1 -35.75 -30.09 -23.07
CA MET A 1 -34.50 -29.44 -22.64
C MET A 1 -33.41 -30.49 -22.71
N ASP A 2 -32.58 -30.45 -23.75
CA ASP A 2 -31.73 -31.58 -24.12
C ASP A 2 -30.75 -31.95 -23.00
N ARG A 3 -30.57 -33.25 -22.77
CA ARG A 3 -29.62 -33.79 -21.78
C ARG A 3 -28.23 -33.18 -21.94
N PHE A 4 -27.84 -32.87 -23.18
CA PHE A 4 -26.61 -32.18 -23.54
C PHE A 4 -26.49 -30.81 -22.87
N ASN A 5 -27.52 -29.97 -22.95
CA ASN A 5 -27.51 -28.63 -22.34
C ASN A 5 -27.38 -28.70 -20.81
N ARG A 6 -27.94 -29.75 -20.18
CA ARG A 6 -27.78 -29.97 -18.74
C ARG A 6 -26.32 -30.26 -18.35
N TYR A 7 -25.61 -31.08 -19.12
CA TYR A 7 -24.20 -31.36 -18.84
C TYR A 7 -23.30 -30.14 -19.07
N VAL A 8 -23.56 -29.38 -20.14
CA VAL A 8 -22.85 -28.11 -20.40
C VAL A 8 -23.08 -27.12 -19.26
N PHE A 9 -24.33 -26.96 -18.81
CA PHE A 9 -24.66 -26.08 -17.69
C PHE A 9 -23.92 -26.48 -16.40
N VAL A 10 -23.95 -27.77 -16.04
CA VAL A 10 -23.25 -28.27 -14.85
C VAL A 10 -21.74 -28.05 -14.97
N SER A 11 -21.15 -28.32 -16.15
CA SER A 11 -19.72 -28.08 -16.39
C SER A 11 -19.34 -26.61 -16.23
N LEU A 12 -20.17 -25.69 -16.73
CA LEU A 12 -19.93 -24.25 -16.58
C LEU A 12 -20.02 -23.80 -15.12
N VAL A 13 -20.98 -24.33 -14.35
CA VAL A 13 -21.09 -24.05 -12.92
C VAL A 13 -19.85 -24.53 -12.16
N ILE A 14 -19.37 -25.74 -12.44
CA ILE A 14 -18.15 -26.28 -11.82
C ILE A 14 -16.94 -25.43 -12.18
N ALA A 15 -16.77 -25.08 -13.45
CA ALA A 15 -15.66 -24.23 -13.91
C ALA A 15 -15.68 -22.86 -13.21
N LYS A 16 -16.87 -22.25 -13.07
CA LYS A 16 -17.03 -20.98 -12.35
C LYS A 16 -16.64 -21.11 -10.88
N ILE A 17 -17.10 -22.15 -10.19
CA ILE A 17 -16.75 -22.39 -8.79
C ILE A 17 -15.24 -22.58 -8.63
N ALA A 18 -14.61 -23.38 -9.48
CA ALA A 18 -13.17 -23.60 -9.47
C ALA A 18 -12.39 -22.29 -9.68
N MET A 19 -12.83 -21.45 -10.62
CA MET A 19 -12.24 -20.13 -10.87
C MET A 19 -12.36 -19.21 -9.65
N SER A 20 -13.53 -19.17 -9.01
CA SER A 20 -13.74 -18.36 -7.80
C SER A 20 -12.85 -18.83 -6.64
N ILE A 21 -12.75 -20.14 -6.42
CA ILE A 21 -11.85 -20.71 -5.40
C ILE A 21 -10.41 -20.33 -5.70
N TYR A 22 -9.97 -20.41 -6.96
CA TYR A 22 -8.62 -20.02 -7.35
C TYR A 22 -8.31 -18.57 -6.98
N ILE A 23 -9.21 -17.64 -7.31
CA ILE A 23 -9.05 -16.20 -6.99
C ILE A 23 -9.00 -15.98 -5.48
N ILE A 24 -9.87 -16.65 -4.72
CA ILE A 24 -9.89 -16.53 -3.26
C ILE A 24 -8.58 -17.05 -2.65
N LEU A 25 -8.07 -18.19 -3.12
CA LEU A 25 -6.79 -18.72 -2.67
C LEU A 25 -5.63 -17.81 -3.03
N GLU A 26 -5.65 -17.18 -4.20
CA GLU A 26 -4.63 -16.21 -4.61
C GLU A 26 -4.58 -15.02 -3.65
N TRP A 27 -5.75 -14.49 -3.27
CA TRP A 27 -5.88 -13.44 -2.27
C TRP A 27 -5.43 -13.89 -0.87
N LEU A 28 -5.85 -15.08 -0.42
CA LEU A 28 -5.50 -15.58 0.91
C LEU A 28 -4.01 -15.88 1.07
N ASN A 29 -3.33 -16.18 -0.04
CA ASN A 29 -1.90 -16.50 -0.04
C ASN A 29 -1.02 -15.28 -0.33
N GLU A 30 -1.61 -14.09 -0.49
CA GLU A 30 -0.90 -12.82 -0.57
C GLU A 30 -0.75 -12.24 0.84
N TYR A 31 0.48 -12.17 1.33
CA TYR A 31 0.77 -11.57 2.62
C TYR A 31 2.10 -10.83 2.63
N TYR A 32 2.18 -9.87 3.55
CA TYR A 32 3.35 -9.03 3.76
C TYR A 32 3.94 -9.36 5.13
N GLU A 33 5.24 -9.59 5.16
CA GLU A 33 5.99 -9.86 6.38
C GLU A 33 6.98 -8.72 6.60
N LEU A 34 6.81 -8.00 7.72
CA LEU A 34 7.66 -6.89 8.12
C LEU A 34 8.70 -7.40 9.13
N THR A 35 9.97 -7.20 8.82
CA THR A 35 11.11 -7.48 9.70
C THR A 35 11.92 -6.18 9.91
N HIS A 36 12.74 -6.12 10.96
CA HIS A 36 13.57 -4.94 11.31
C HIS A 36 14.45 -4.39 10.17
N ALA A 37 14.84 -5.23 9.20
CA ALA A 37 15.73 -4.83 8.10
C ALA A 37 15.13 -5.02 6.70
N MET A 38 14.05 -5.79 6.57
CA MET A 38 13.49 -6.22 5.29
C MET A 38 11.97 -6.28 5.32
N ILE A 39 11.34 -5.92 4.20
CA ILE A 39 9.93 -6.19 3.90
C ILE A 39 9.88 -7.32 2.87
N TYR A 40 9.12 -8.38 3.18
CA TYR A 40 8.89 -9.49 2.28
C TYR A 40 7.46 -9.42 1.75
N HIS A 41 7.32 -9.40 0.42
CA HIS A 41 6.03 -9.57 -0.25
C HIS A 41 5.98 -10.97 -0.85
N ARG A 42 5.06 -11.80 -0.34
CA ARG A 42 4.87 -13.17 -0.83
C ARG A 42 3.51 -13.27 -1.48
N ARG A 43 3.49 -13.79 -2.70
CA ARG A 43 2.27 -14.00 -3.49
C ARG A 43 2.32 -15.28 -4.31
N GLY A 44 1.14 -15.80 -4.66
CA GLY A 44 0.96 -16.92 -5.58
C GLY A 44 0.56 -18.22 -4.88
N VAL A 45 -0.34 -18.97 -5.53
CA VAL A 45 -0.89 -20.24 -5.00
C VAL A 45 0.03 -21.43 -5.32
N PHE A 46 0.45 -21.57 -6.58
CA PHE A 46 1.31 -22.68 -7.04
C PHE A 46 2.78 -22.26 -7.22
N PHE A 47 3.02 -21.08 -7.79
CA PHE A 47 4.35 -20.51 -7.96
C PHE A 47 4.54 -19.36 -6.98
N LYS A 48 5.11 -19.66 -5.82
CA LYS A 48 5.41 -18.65 -4.79
C LYS A 48 6.44 -17.67 -5.35
N LYS A 49 6.05 -16.41 -5.52
CA LYS A 49 6.95 -15.29 -5.80
C LYS A 49 7.22 -14.57 -4.49
N GLU A 50 8.49 -14.36 -4.18
CA GLU A 50 8.95 -13.64 -2.99
C GLU A 50 9.78 -12.44 -3.46
N GLU A 51 9.27 -11.24 -3.22
CA GLU A 51 10.01 -9.99 -3.43
C GLU A 51 10.51 -9.49 -2.08
N LYS A 52 11.80 -9.13 -2.02
CA LYS A 52 12.46 -8.65 -0.81
C LYS A 52 12.89 -7.22 -1.03
N VAL A 53 12.42 -6.33 -0.17
CA VAL A 53 12.77 -4.91 -0.20
C VAL A 53 13.43 -4.55 1.12
N PRO A 54 14.73 -4.15 1.14
CA PRO A 54 15.38 -3.72 2.37
C PRO A 54 14.78 -2.40 2.86
N LEU A 55 14.61 -2.22 4.18
CA LEU A 55 14.07 -0.96 4.73
C LEU A 55 15.00 0.23 4.46
N SER A 56 16.29 0.00 4.26
CA SER A 56 17.29 1.05 4.05
C SER A 56 17.15 1.84 2.75
N ILE A 57 16.41 1.31 1.76
CA ILE A 57 16.15 1.99 0.47
C ILE A 57 14.77 2.66 0.44
N ILE A 58 13.92 2.40 1.44
CA ILE A 58 12.62 3.03 1.57
C ILE A 58 12.85 4.47 2.03
N TRP A 59 12.32 5.41 1.26
CA TRP A 59 12.57 6.83 1.46
C TRP A 59 11.34 7.59 1.95
N GLN A 60 10.15 7.09 1.63
CA GLN A 60 8.90 7.67 2.09
C GLN A 60 7.91 6.56 2.40
N VAL A 61 7.15 6.81 3.47
CA VAL A 61 6.04 5.99 3.92
C VAL A 61 4.84 6.91 3.99
N GLU A 62 3.77 6.55 3.28
CA GLU A 62 2.53 7.29 3.28
C GLU A 62 1.39 6.40 3.75
N LEU A 63 0.44 6.99 4.46
CA LEU A 63 -0.69 6.28 5.03
C LEU A 63 -1.97 6.79 4.37
N SER A 64 -2.55 5.96 3.52
CA SER A 64 -3.80 6.25 2.84
C SER A 64 -4.97 5.54 3.52
N ARG A 65 -5.97 6.29 3.96
CA ARG A 65 -7.22 5.77 4.54
C ARG A 65 -8.42 6.53 3.98
N GLY A 66 -9.32 5.79 3.33
CA GLY A 66 -10.63 6.30 2.96
C GLY A 66 -11.61 6.31 4.14
N ILE A 67 -12.77 6.94 3.94
CA ILE A 67 -13.83 7.10 4.96
C ILE A 67 -14.27 5.75 5.56
N LEU A 68 -14.48 4.73 4.72
CA LEU A 68 -14.81 3.38 5.17
C LEU A 68 -13.65 2.69 5.88
N GLY A 69 -12.41 2.98 5.47
CA GLY A 69 -11.20 2.49 6.12
C GLY A 69 -11.08 3.02 7.55
N THR A 70 -11.42 4.30 7.78
CA THR A 70 -11.45 4.89 9.12
C THR A 70 -12.48 4.21 10.02
N LEU A 71 -13.67 3.92 9.50
CA LEU A 71 -14.73 3.25 10.27
C LEU A 71 -14.38 1.80 10.62
N LEU A 72 -13.80 1.06 9.67
CA LEU A 72 -13.48 -0.36 9.82
C LEU A 72 -12.06 -0.59 10.36
N ASN A 73 -11.30 0.48 10.63
CA ASN A 73 -9.89 0.45 11.02
C ASN A 73 -8.98 -0.31 10.03
N TYR A 74 -9.20 -0.10 8.73
CA TYR A 74 -8.36 -0.59 7.65
C TYR A 74 -7.73 0.57 6.88
N GLY A 75 -6.56 0.32 6.30
CA GLY A 75 -5.90 1.30 5.43
C GLY A 75 -4.81 0.67 4.60
N THR A 76 -4.23 1.50 3.74
CA THR A 76 -3.11 1.15 2.88
C THR A 76 -1.89 1.93 3.33
N ILE A 77 -0.75 1.26 3.40
CA ILE A 77 0.55 1.91 3.63
C ILE A 77 1.31 1.84 2.32
N ASP A 78 1.61 3.01 1.77
CA ASP A 78 2.36 3.16 0.52
C ASP A 78 3.83 3.43 0.84
N LEU A 79 4.71 2.64 0.23
CA LEU A 79 6.15 2.66 0.43
C LEU A 79 6.82 3.04 -0.88
N PHE A 80 7.70 4.04 -0.82
CA PHE A 80 8.44 4.52 -1.97
C PHE A 80 9.93 4.16 -1.88
N ASP A 81 10.42 3.48 -2.91
CA ASP A 81 11.83 3.13 -3.07
C ASP A 81 12.53 4.15 -3.99
N GLN A 82 13.49 4.88 -3.42
CA GLN A 82 14.25 5.90 -4.14
C GLN A 82 15.19 5.30 -5.19
N ARG A 83 15.74 4.11 -4.95
CA ARG A 83 16.80 3.53 -5.79
C ARG A 83 16.25 3.00 -7.11
N PHE A 84 15.03 2.48 -7.09
CA PHE A 84 14.40 1.84 -8.25
C PHE A 84 13.12 2.52 -8.71
N ASN A 85 12.73 3.65 -8.09
CA ASN A 85 11.48 4.36 -8.37
C ASN A 85 10.27 3.42 -8.34
N LYS A 86 10.27 2.49 -7.38
CA LYS A 86 9.21 1.49 -7.21
C LYS A 86 8.28 1.92 -6.10
N HIS A 87 6.99 1.73 -6.35
CA HIS A 87 5.94 1.90 -5.37
C HIS A 87 5.49 0.52 -4.88
N MET A 88 5.44 0.34 -3.56
CA MET A 88 4.92 -0.87 -2.93
C MET A 88 3.79 -0.47 -1.99
N SER A 89 2.59 -0.95 -2.28
CA SER A 89 1.41 -0.70 -1.46
C SER A 89 1.09 -1.92 -0.61
N LEU A 90 1.04 -1.73 0.70
CA LEU A 90 0.57 -2.71 1.66
C LEU A 90 -0.95 -2.51 1.84
N TYR A 91 -1.76 -3.25 1.09
CA TYR A 91 -3.21 -3.03 0.96
C TYR A 91 -4.03 -3.69 2.09
N LEU A 92 -5.13 -3.03 2.50
CA LEU A 92 -6.09 -3.52 3.51
C LEU A 92 -5.44 -4.01 4.82
N ILE A 93 -4.44 -3.30 5.32
CA ILE A 93 -3.89 -3.62 6.64
C ILE A 93 -4.88 -3.21 7.72
N HIS A 94 -5.19 -4.15 8.61
CA HIS A 94 -5.97 -3.87 9.82
C HIS A 94 -5.13 -3.08 10.83
N ASN A 95 -5.68 -2.04 11.45
CA ASN A 95 -4.95 -1.10 12.31
C ASN A 95 -3.66 -0.55 11.66
N PRO A 96 -3.78 0.13 10.50
CA PRO A 96 -2.63 0.59 9.72
C PRO A 96 -1.81 1.64 10.48
N LEU A 97 -2.40 2.35 11.46
CA LEU A 97 -1.67 3.34 12.28
C LEU A 97 -0.54 2.71 13.09
N ARG A 98 -0.77 1.50 13.60
CA ARG A 98 0.21 0.79 14.41
C ARG A 98 1.44 0.43 13.57
N TYR A 99 1.21 -0.12 12.37
CA TYR A 99 2.28 -0.51 11.47
C TYR A 99 3.03 0.70 10.91
N PHE A 100 2.32 1.80 10.63
CA PHE A 100 2.95 3.05 10.22
C PHE A 100 3.96 3.55 11.26
N ARG A 101 3.58 3.59 12.55
CA ARG A 101 4.50 4.00 13.63
C ARG A 101 5.71 3.08 13.76
N ILE A 102 5.50 1.77 13.66
CA ILE A 102 6.60 0.80 13.68
C ILE A 102 7.57 1.06 12.51
N LEU A 103 7.05 1.38 11.32
CA LEU A 103 7.88 1.71 10.17
C LEU A 103 8.63 3.04 10.35
N GLU A 104 8.00 4.05 10.94
CA GLU A 104 8.62 5.34 11.28
C GLU A 104 9.78 5.13 12.26
N ASP A 105 9.57 4.35 13.33
CA ASP A 105 10.60 4.00 14.32
C ASP A 105 11.78 3.22 13.69
N LEU A 106 11.50 2.33 12.73
CA LEU A 106 12.52 1.50 12.08
C LEU A 106 13.32 2.26 11.01
N ILE A 107 12.79 3.38 10.49
CA ILE A 107 13.40 4.17 9.42
C ILE A 107 13.62 5.60 9.93
N PRO A 108 14.66 5.84 10.76
CA PRO A 108 14.90 7.16 11.39
C PRO A 108 15.12 8.29 10.37
N LYS A 109 15.50 7.97 9.13
CA LYS A 109 15.66 8.96 8.05
C LYS A 109 14.35 9.60 7.58
N LEU A 110 13.19 9.02 7.92
CA LEU A 110 11.88 9.59 7.56
C LEU A 110 11.56 10.85 8.36
N GLU A 111 11.95 10.87 9.64
CA GLU A 111 11.64 11.97 10.56
C GLU A 111 12.48 13.21 10.23
N GLU A 112 13.78 13.03 9.99
CA GLU A 112 14.70 14.11 9.60
C GLU A 112 14.22 14.86 8.34
N ARG A 113 13.67 14.13 7.36
CA ARG A 113 13.15 14.73 6.13
C ARG A 113 11.80 15.43 6.32
N ARG A 114 10.91 14.90 7.17
CA ARG A 114 9.63 15.57 7.47
C ARG A 114 9.87 16.93 8.11
N GLU A 115 10.85 17.03 9.01
CA GLU A 115 11.23 18.30 9.63
C GLU A 115 11.83 19.28 8.60
N THR A 116 12.76 18.84 7.73
CA THR A 116 13.30 19.72 6.67
C THR A 116 12.23 20.25 5.72
N ILE A 117 11.27 19.41 5.30
CA ILE A 117 10.18 19.84 4.43
C ILE A 117 9.27 20.83 5.16
N ARG A 118 8.99 20.58 6.44
CA ARG A 118 8.15 21.47 7.26
C ARG A 118 8.79 22.83 7.47
N GLU A 119 10.09 22.87 7.75
CA GLU A 119 10.86 24.11 7.89
C GLU A 119 10.82 24.93 6.58
N HIS A 120 11.06 24.29 5.44
CA HIS A 120 11.06 24.99 4.14
C HIS A 120 9.67 25.51 3.73
N VAL A 121 8.59 24.79 4.06
CA VAL A 121 7.22 25.26 3.81
C VAL A 121 6.89 26.47 4.67
N LEU A 122 7.31 26.47 5.94
CA LEU A 122 7.12 27.61 6.85
C LEU A 122 7.94 28.83 6.42
N GLU A 123 9.18 28.66 5.97
CA GLU A 123 10.00 29.74 5.41
C GLU A 123 9.39 30.35 4.13
N THR A 124 8.83 29.51 3.25
CA THR A 124 8.20 29.98 2.00
C THR A 124 6.90 30.75 2.28
N ASP A 125 6.08 30.26 3.23
CA ASP A 125 4.85 30.96 3.63
C ASP A 125 5.16 32.32 4.28
N GLU A 126 6.27 32.45 5.03
CA GLU A 126 6.73 33.74 5.58
C GLU A 126 7.28 34.69 4.50
N GLU A 127 8.02 34.20 3.50
CA GLU A 127 8.50 35.02 2.37
C GLU A 127 7.36 35.52 1.45
N ASP A 128 6.30 34.74 1.28
CA ASP A 128 5.15 35.11 0.45
C ASP A 128 4.23 36.15 1.14
N GLU A 129 4.16 36.18 2.48
CA GLU A 129 3.41 37.21 3.23
C GLU A 129 4.05 38.61 3.09
N ASP A 130 5.37 38.71 2.94
CA ASP A 130 6.10 39.98 2.78
C ASP A 130 6.00 40.60 1.38
N HIS A 131 5.43 39.89 0.40
CA HIS A 131 5.37 40.31 -1.01
C HIS A 131 3.95 40.51 -1.59
N LEU A 132 2.90 40.49 -0.76
CA LEU A 132 1.52 40.75 -1.21
C LEU A 132 1.24 42.25 -1.46
N ILE A 133 1.79 42.81 -2.54
CA ILE A 133 1.28 44.04 -3.16
C ILE A 133 0.16 43.66 -4.14
N PHE A 134 -1.09 43.79 -3.68
CA PHE A 134 -2.26 43.70 -4.56
C PHE A 134 -2.27 44.87 -5.54
N LYS A 135 -2.09 44.57 -6.84
CA LYS A 135 -2.50 45.50 -7.89
C LYS A 135 -4.01 45.34 -8.10
N GLN A 136 -4.76 46.36 -7.72
CA GLN A 136 -6.18 46.48 -8.01
C GLN A 136 -6.34 47.07 -9.41
N ASP A 137 -6.90 46.30 -10.35
CA ASP A 137 -7.43 46.80 -11.61
C ASP A 137 -8.91 47.23 -11.44
#